data_AF-A0A0Q8JEY8-F1
#
_entry.id   AF-A0A0Q8JEY8-F1
#
_cell.length_a   1.000
_cell.length_b   1.000
_cell.length_c   1.000
_cell.angle_alpha   90.00
_cell.angle_beta   90.00
_cell.angle_gamma   90.00
#
_symmetry.space_group_name_H-M   'P 1'
#
loop_
_entity.id
_entity.type
_entity.pdbx_description
1 polymer ?
#
loop_
_entity_poly.entity_id
_entity_poly.type
_entity_poly.pdbx_seq_one_letter_code
_entity_poly.pdbx_strand_id
1 'polypeptide(L)' 'MCLFAAGSASAADSYTINLGTFQGDFDEDAIALANSELTNACVANGDTPGPITIHGIGRDGCNYVSFVDATITCHRK' A
#
# COMPACT_ATOMS: atom_id res chain seq x y z
N MET A 1 -28.92 -0.93 35.01
CA MET A 1 -27.71 -0.11 35.19
C MET A 1 -27.04 -0.03 33.84
N CYS A 2 -27.05 1.13 33.20
CA CYS A 2 -26.47 1.37 31.89
C CYS A 2 -24.94 1.39 31.99
N LEU A 3 -24.25 0.78 31.02
CA LEU A 3 -22.99 1.33 30.54
C LEU A 3 -22.82 1.00 29.06
N PHE A 4 -23.40 1.86 28.22
CA PHE A 4 -22.96 2.02 26.86
C PHE A 4 -21.56 2.62 26.95
N ALA A 5 -20.53 1.80 26.75
CA ALA A 5 -19.21 2.31 26.43
C ALA A 5 -19.29 2.85 25.00
N ALA A 6 -19.77 4.10 24.87
CA ALA A 6 -19.58 4.93 23.70
C ALA A 6 -18.08 5.25 23.60
N GLY A 7 -17.32 4.29 23.10
CA GLY A 7 -15.96 4.50 22.64
C GLY A 7 -16.03 5.34 21.36
N SER A 8 -15.95 6.66 21.54
CA SER A 8 -15.38 7.63 20.61
C SER A 8 -15.17 7.12 19.18
N ALA A 9 -16.16 7.31 18.30
CA ALA A 9 -15.85 7.54 16.90
C ALA A 9 -15.11 8.89 16.82
N SER A 10 -13.79 8.89 16.61
CA SER A 10 -13.02 9.97 15.95
C SER A 10 -11.50 9.74 16.01
N ALA A 11 -10.97 8.94 15.10
CA ALA A 11 -9.70 9.14 14.38
C ALA A 11 -9.61 8.06 13.30
N ALA A 12 -9.28 8.45 12.07
CA ALA A 12 -9.12 7.54 10.95
C ALA A 12 -8.02 6.52 11.26
N ASP A 13 -8.35 5.29 11.67
CA ASP A 13 -7.38 4.21 11.85
C ASP A 13 -6.80 3.91 10.47
N SER A 14 -5.68 4.54 10.17
CA SER A 14 -5.00 4.43 8.89
C SER A 14 -3.66 3.80 9.15
N TYR A 15 -3.32 2.77 8.39
CA TYR A 15 -2.05 2.06 8.52
C TYR A 15 -1.35 2.00 7.18
N THR A 16 -0.02 1.91 7.22
CA THR A 16 0.82 1.89 6.04
C THR A 16 1.28 0.46 5.75
N ILE A 17 1.01 -0.02 4.54
CA ILE A 17 1.60 -1.27 4.03
C ILE A 17 2.83 -0.88 3.22
N ASN A 18 3.98 -1.47 3.56
CA ASN A 18 5.19 -1.38 2.74
C ASN A 18 5.20 -2.58 1.80
N LEU A 19 5.14 -2.29 0.50
CA LEU A 19 5.59 -3.25 -0.48
C LEU A 19 7.12 -3.20 -0.45
N GLY A 20 7.75 -4.32 -0.12
CA GLY A 20 9.20 -4.45 -0.21
C GLY A 20 9.70 -4.29 -1.65
N THR A 21 10.90 -4.78 -1.95
CA THR A 21 11.44 -4.67 -3.30
C THR A 21 10.69 -5.57 -4.29
N PHE A 22 9.92 -4.99 -5.22
CA PHE A 22 9.20 -5.71 -6.28
C PHE A 22 9.91 -5.65 -7.62
N GLN A 23 10.00 -6.78 -8.31
CA GLN A 23 10.64 -6.92 -9.62
C GLN A 23 9.60 -6.87 -10.75
N GLY A 24 9.82 -5.99 -11.73
CA GLY A 24 9.11 -5.97 -13.02
C GLY A 24 10.07 -5.79 -14.19
N ASP A 25 9.60 -6.09 -15.40
CA ASP A 25 10.41 -5.99 -16.64
C ASP A 25 10.76 -4.53 -16.98
N PHE A 26 9.80 -3.62 -16.77
CA PHE A 26 9.93 -2.17 -16.95
C PHE A 26 9.42 -1.40 -15.73
N ASP A 27 9.87 -0.15 -15.56
CA ASP A 27 9.45 0.72 -14.45
C ASP A 27 7.92 0.82 -14.36
N GLU A 28 7.25 1.01 -15.50
CA GLU A 28 5.79 1.19 -15.57
C GLU A 28 5.05 -0.08 -15.13
N ASP A 29 5.49 -1.25 -15.59
CA ASP A 29 4.94 -2.54 -15.17
C ASP A 29 5.18 -2.80 -13.68
N ALA A 30 6.38 -2.52 -13.19
CA ALA A 30 6.72 -2.69 -11.78
C ALA A 30 5.89 -1.79 -10.87
N ILE A 31 5.65 -0.53 -11.26
CA ILE A 31 4.78 0.41 -10.55
C ILE A 31 3.32 -0.05 -10.61
N ALA A 32 2.83 -0.48 -11.79
CA ALA A 32 1.46 -0.96 -11.95
C ALA A 32 1.19 -2.19 -11.08
N LEU A 33 2.13 -3.14 -11.05
CA LEU A 33 2.08 -4.31 -10.18
C LEU A 33 2.11 -3.91 -8.71
N ALA A 34 3.03 -3.03 -8.31
CA ALA A 34 3.12 -2.58 -6.92
C ALA A 34 1.82 -1.88 -6.45
N ASN A 35 1.22 -1.06 -7.32
CA ASN A 35 -0.07 -0.43 -7.05
C ASN A 35 -1.19 -1.47 -6.87
N SER A 36 -1.25 -2.47 -7.75
CA SER A 36 -2.24 -3.54 -7.70
C SER A 36 -2.11 -4.34 -6.39
N GLU A 37 -0.90 -4.78 -6.04
CA GLU A 37 -0.63 -5.56 -4.82
C GLU A 37 -0.98 -4.78 -3.55
N LEU A 38 -0.53 -3.52 -3.45
CA LEU A 38 -0.83 -2.65 -2.31
C LEU A 38 -2.34 -2.40 -2.15
N THR A 39 -3.01 -2.11 -3.26
CA THR A 39 -4.47 -1.86 -3.26
C THR A 39 -5.22 -3.13 -2.86
N ASN A 40 -4.86 -4.28 -3.44
CA ASN A 40 -5.46 -5.57 -3.09
C ASN A 40 -5.22 -5.92 -1.62
N ALA A 41 -4.05 -5.61 -1.06
CA ALA A 41 -3.77 -5.82 0.36
C ALA A 41 -4.70 -4.99 1.26
N CYS A 42 -4.92 -3.70 0.97
CA CYS A 42 -5.91 -2.91 1.72
C CYS A 42 -7.33 -3.49 1.61
N VAL A 43 -7.76 -3.82 0.38
CA VAL A 43 -9.12 -4.32 0.12
C VAL A 43 -9.34 -5.70 0.75
N ALA A 44 -8.33 -6.57 0.76
CA ALA A 44 -8.38 -7.88 1.41
C ALA A 44 -8.56 -7.79 2.93
N ASN A 45 -8.12 -6.69 3.54
CA ASN A 45 -8.36 -6.39 4.96
C ASN A 45 -9.74 -5.74 5.21
N GLY A 46 -10.52 -5.47 4.17
CA GLY A 46 -11.82 -4.79 4.26
C GLY A 46 -11.73 -3.26 4.32
N ASP A 47 -10.53 -2.71 4.16
CA ASP A 47 -10.24 -1.30 4.32
C ASP A 47 -10.35 -0.54 2.99
N THR A 48 -10.24 0.78 3.06
CA THR A 48 -10.27 1.66 1.88
C THR A 48 -8.83 2.04 1.49
N PRO A 49 -8.38 1.73 0.25
CA PRO A 49 -7.06 2.15 -0.21
C PRO A 49 -7.01 3.68 -0.33
N GLY A 50 -6.00 4.28 0.29
CA GLY A 50 -5.65 5.69 0.19
C GLY A 50 -4.50 5.93 -0.78
N PRO A 51 -3.73 7.04 -0.62
CA PRO A 51 -2.66 7.38 -1.53
C PRO A 51 -1.49 6.39 -1.45
N ILE A 52 -0.92 6.08 -2.62
CA ILE A 52 0.28 5.28 -2.78
C ILE A 52 1.47 6.22 -2.97
N THR A 53 2.56 5.95 -2.28
CA THR A 53 3.83 6.68 -2.36
C THR A 53 4.92 5.72 -2.86
N ILE A 54 5.59 6.09 -3.95
CA ILE A 54 6.76 5.37 -4.46
C ILE A 54 8.01 6.03 -3.85
N HIS A 55 8.82 5.27 -3.13
CA HIS A 55 10.05 5.77 -2.48
C HIS A 55 11.26 5.71 -3.39
N GLY A 56 11.31 4.70 -4.27
CA GLY A 56 12.43 4.52 -5.18
C GLY A 56 12.16 3.50 -6.26
N ILE A 57 12.85 3.69 -7.39
CA ILE A 57 12.90 2.74 -8.50
C ILE A 57 14.38 2.48 -8.78
N GLY A 58 14.83 1.26 -8.49
CA GLY A 58 16.17 0.77 -8.84
C GLY A 58 16.11 0.02 -10.16
N ARG A 59 17.17 0.09 -10.96
CA ARG A 59 17.33 -0.78 -12.14
C ARG A 59 18.58 -1.62 -11.99
N ASP A 60 18.48 -2.90 -12.32
CA ASP A 60 19.69 -3.69 -12.55
C ASP A 60 20.40 -3.15 -13.80
N GLY A 61 21.73 -3.09 -13.76
CA GLY A 61 22.56 -2.51 -14.83
C GLY A 61 22.36 -3.17 -16.20
N CYS A 62 21.66 -4.30 -16.27
CA CYS A 62 21.26 -4.97 -17.50
C CYS A 62 19.94 -4.44 -18.12
N ASN A 63 19.22 -3.47 -17.51
CA ASN A 63 17.96 -2.85 -18.00
C ASN A 63 16.72 -3.78 -18.13
N TYR A 64 16.75 -4.99 -17.59
CA TYR A 64 15.61 -5.94 -17.69
C TYR A 64 14.77 -6.05 -16.42
N VAL A 65 15.22 -5.42 -15.32
CA VAL A 65 14.58 -5.58 -14.02
C VAL A 65 14.53 -4.23 -13.32
N SER A 66 13.31 -3.81 -13.03
CA SER A 66 12.99 -2.64 -12.23
C SER A 66 12.53 -3.08 -10.84
N PHE A 67 13.15 -2.49 -9.83
CA PHE A 67 12.90 -2.72 -8.42
C PHE A 67 12.14 -1.52 -7.85
N VAL A 68 10.90 -1.72 -7.43
CA VAL A 68 10.07 -0.64 -6.86
C VAL A 68 9.93 -0.83 -5.36
N ASP A 69 10.15 0.24 -4.61
CA ASP A 69 9.82 0.36 -3.19
C ASP A 69 8.64 1.33 -3.04
N ALA A 70 7.55 0.88 -2.43
CA ALA A 70 6.29 1.61 -2.41
C ALA A 70 5.50 1.36 -1.14
N THR A 71 4.72 2.36 -0.72
CA THR A 71 3.80 2.26 0.41
C THR A 71 2.41 2.73 0.05
N ILE A 72 1.38 2.10 0.62
CA ILE A 72 0.00 2.60 0.59
C ILE A 72 -0.48 2.93 2.00
N THR A 73 -1.29 3.98 2.13
CA THR A 73 -2.06 4.22 3.34
C THR A 73 -3.45 3.59 3.19
N CYS A 74 -3.77 2.56 3.97
CA CYS A 74 -5.14 2.03 4.05
C CYS A 74 -5.91 2.75 5.15
N HIS A 75 -7.21 3.00 4.94
CA HIS A 75 -8.10 3.59 5.94
C HIS A 75 -9.14 2.56 6.39
N ARG A 76 -9.21 2.27 7.69
CA ARG A 76 -10.20 1.33 8.20
C ARG A 76 -11.62 1.83 8.03
N LYS A 77 -12.51 0.90 7.68
CA LYS A 77 -13.94 1.13 7.58
C LYS A 77 -14.65 0.93 8.91
#